data_AF-V4BPY6-F1
#
_entry.id   AF-V4BPY6-F1
#
_cell.length_a   1.000
_cell.length_b   1.000
_cell.length_c   1.000
_cell.angle_alpha   90.00
_cell.angle_beta   90.00
_cell.angle_gamma   90.00
#
_symmetry.space_group_name_H-M   'P 1'
#
loop_
_entity.id
_entity.type
_entity.pdbx_description
1 polymer ?
#
loop_
_entity_poly.entity_id
_entity_poly.type
_entity_poly.pdbx_seq_one_letter_code
_entity_poly.pdbx_strand_id
1 'polypeptide(L)'
;NSLNNSLILDYVNFLIHGLNRSSLIMDYVNSLIHGLNNNSLILDYVNSLIHGLNNNSLILDYVNPLFYGLNNNSLILDYVNPLFYGLNNNSLTLDYVNSLIHGLNNNSLILDYVNSLIHGLNNNSLILDYVNSRIHGLNNNSLILDYVNSLIHGLNRNSLIMDYVNSLFYGLNNNSLILDYVNSLFYGLNNNSLILDYVNPLFYGLNNNSLILGYVNSLIHGLNRNSLIMDYVNSLFYIWTQ
;
A
#
# COMPACT_ATOMS: atom_id res chain seq x y z
N ASN A 1 -13.78 -33.08 -19.68
CA ASN A 1 -12.88 -32.67 -20.77
C ASN A 1 -12.50 -31.21 -20.59
N SER A 2 -11.46 -30.93 -19.78
CA SER A 2 -10.88 -29.59 -19.77
C SER A 2 -9.95 -29.48 -20.96
N LEU A 3 -10.31 -28.63 -21.91
CA LEU A 3 -9.39 -28.17 -22.93
C LEU A 3 -8.35 -27.29 -22.21
N ASN A 4 -7.17 -27.85 -21.92
CA ASN A 4 -5.98 -27.05 -21.63
C ASN A 4 -5.61 -26.34 -22.94
N ASN A 5 -6.29 -25.25 -23.24
CA ASN A 5 -5.99 -24.46 -24.42
C ASN A 5 -4.89 -23.46 -24.03
N SER A 6 -3.73 -23.63 -24.66
CA SER A 6 -2.78 -22.53 -24.82
C SER A 6 -3.18 -21.78 -26.08
N LEU A 7 -3.44 -20.48 -25.93
CA LEU A 7 -3.83 -19.61 -27.03
C LEU A 7 -2.88 -18.43 -27.07
N ILE A 8 -2.35 -18.16 -28.26
CA ILE A 8 -1.57 -16.96 -28.56
C ILE A 8 -2.42 -16.12 -29.51
N LEU A 9 -2.70 -14.89 -29.11
CA LEU A 9 -3.57 -13.96 -29.82
C LEU A 9 -2.84 -12.64 -30.00
N ASP A 10 -2.93 -12.06 -31.19
CA ASP A 10 -2.28 -10.79 -31.52
C ASP A 10 -3.29 -9.90 -32.28
N TYR A 11 -3.35 -8.61 -31.94
CA TYR A 11 -4.30 -7.62 -32.48
C TYR A 11 -5.77 -8.01 -32.34
N VAL A 12 -6.23 -8.26 -31.12
CA VAL A 12 -7.59 -8.77 -30.90
C VAL A 12 -8.43 -7.87 -29.99
N ASN A 13 -9.64 -7.59 -30.45
CA ASN A 13 -10.72 -7.11 -29.58
C ASN A 13 -11.65 -8.27 -29.27
N PHE A 14 -11.81 -8.61 -28.00
CA PHE A 14 -12.67 -9.72 -27.63
C PHE A 14 -13.43 -9.51 -26.31
N LEU A 15 -14.50 -10.28 -26.19
CA LEU A 15 -15.28 -10.46 -24.99
C LEU A 15 -15.12 -11.92 -24.54
N ILE A 16 -14.60 -12.14 -23.33
CA ILE A 16 -14.55 -13.47 -22.71
C ILE A 16 -15.59 -13.52 -21.60
N HIS A 17 -16.46 -14.53 -21.67
CA HIS A 17 -17.34 -14.93 -20.57
C HIS A 17 -16.96 -16.34 -20.12
N GLY A 18 -16.40 -16.45 -18.91
CA GLY A 18 -16.13 -17.72 -18.26
C GLY A 18 -15.00 -18.51 -18.92
N LEU A 19 -13.76 -18.24 -18.53
CA LEU A 19 -12.61 -19.06 -18.91
C LEU A 19 -12.06 -19.80 -17.71
N ASN A 20 -11.82 -21.09 -17.87
CA ASN A 20 -11.28 -21.95 -16.81
C ASN A 20 -10.08 -22.75 -17.33
N ARG A 21 -9.04 -22.87 -16.50
CA ARG A 21 -7.89 -23.78 -16.74
C ARG A 21 -7.22 -23.58 -18.09
N SER A 22 -7.00 -22.33 -18.47
CA SER A 22 -6.39 -21.94 -19.74
C SER A 22 -5.11 -21.15 -19.52
N SER A 23 -4.26 -21.14 -20.55
CA SER A 23 -3.10 -20.27 -20.62
C SER A 23 -3.24 -19.38 -21.85
N LEU A 24 -3.17 -18.06 -21.65
CA LEU A 24 -3.27 -17.09 -22.74
C LEU A 24 -2.02 -16.22 -22.75
N ILE A 25 -1.48 -16.03 -23.94
CA ILE A 25 -0.49 -14.99 -24.23
C ILE A 25 -1.14 -14.08 -25.26
N MET A 26 -1.26 -12.80 -24.95
CA MET A 26 -1.92 -11.86 -25.86
C MET A 26 -1.15 -10.56 -25.97
N ASP A 27 -1.10 -10.04 -27.20
CA ASP A 27 -0.45 -8.76 -27.53
C ASP A 27 -1.45 -7.85 -28.28
N TYR A 28 -1.37 -6.55 -28.04
CA TYR A 28 -2.25 -5.52 -28.61
C TYR A 28 -3.75 -5.81 -28.47
N VAL A 29 -4.24 -5.84 -27.23
CA VAL A 29 -5.63 -6.24 -26.94
C VAL A 29 -6.46 -5.12 -26.33
N ASN A 30 -7.71 -5.00 -26.77
CA ASN A 30 -8.76 -4.37 -25.96
C ASN A 30 -9.79 -5.42 -25.58
N SER A 31 -9.92 -5.70 -24.28
CA SER A 31 -10.75 -6.81 -23.80
C SER A 31 -11.71 -6.44 -22.70
N LEU A 32 -12.87 -7.09 -22.74
CA LEU A 32 -13.78 -7.19 -21.62
C LEU A 32 -13.82 -8.65 -21.18
N ILE A 33 -13.49 -8.91 -19.91
CA ILE A 33 -13.39 -10.26 -19.38
C ILE A 33 -14.28 -10.39 -18.14
N HIS A 34 -15.15 -11.39 -18.16
CA HIS A 34 -15.99 -11.75 -17.03
C HIS A 34 -15.73 -13.20 -16.63
N GLY A 35 -15.20 -13.40 -15.42
CA GLY A 35 -15.06 -14.72 -14.80
C GLY A 35 -13.88 -15.51 -15.36
N LEU A 36 -12.77 -15.47 -14.64
CA LEU A 36 -11.57 -16.25 -14.92
C LEU A 36 -11.21 -17.08 -13.70
N ASN A 37 -11.17 -18.41 -13.84
CA ASN A 37 -10.73 -19.29 -12.75
C ASN A 37 -9.58 -20.22 -13.13
N ASN A 38 -8.52 -20.22 -12.34
CA ASN A 38 -7.36 -21.10 -12.49
C ASN A 38 -6.66 -20.94 -13.85
N ASN A 39 -6.44 -19.71 -14.32
CA ASN A 39 -5.77 -19.40 -15.58
C ASN A 39 -4.41 -18.74 -15.35
N SER A 40 -3.58 -18.80 -16.39
CA SER A 40 -2.35 -18.01 -16.51
C SER A 40 -2.47 -17.06 -17.69
N LEU A 41 -2.24 -15.77 -17.47
CA LEU A 41 -2.31 -14.73 -18.50
C LEU A 41 -0.97 -13.99 -18.59
N ILE A 42 -0.47 -13.80 -19.80
CA ILE A 42 0.60 -12.85 -20.12
C ILE A 42 0.02 -11.89 -21.15
N LEU A 43 -0.06 -10.61 -20.81
CA LEU A 43 -0.68 -9.57 -21.65
C LEU A 43 0.29 -8.41 -21.85
N ASP A 44 0.48 -8.00 -23.11
CA ASP A 44 1.28 -6.84 -23.48
C ASP A 44 0.42 -5.85 -24.30
N TYR A 45 0.60 -4.55 -24.09
CA TYR A 45 -0.16 -3.46 -24.73
C TYR A 45 -1.69 -3.63 -24.68
N VAL A 46 -2.22 -3.78 -23.45
CA VAL A 46 -3.63 -4.09 -23.22
C VAL A 46 -4.39 -3.00 -22.49
N ASN A 47 -5.59 -2.71 -23.00
CA ASN A 47 -6.62 -2.03 -22.23
C ASN A 47 -7.71 -3.06 -21.87
N SER A 48 -7.92 -3.33 -20.58
CA SER A 48 -8.82 -4.40 -20.15
C SER A 48 -9.72 -4.00 -19.00
N LEU A 49 -10.99 -4.36 -19.12
CA LEU A 49 -11.92 -4.41 -17.99
C LEU A 49 -12.11 -5.87 -17.58
N ILE A 50 -11.73 -6.19 -16.35
CA ILE A 50 -11.73 -7.57 -15.83
C ILE A 50 -12.57 -7.65 -14.56
N HIS A 51 -13.61 -8.48 -14.62
CA HIS A 51 -14.48 -8.79 -13.50
C HIS A 51 -14.33 -10.25 -13.08
N GLY A 52 -14.00 -10.47 -11.80
CA GLY A 52 -14.00 -11.79 -11.18
C GLY A 52 -12.83 -12.66 -11.60
N LEU A 53 -11.71 -12.51 -10.90
CA LEU A 53 -10.51 -13.34 -11.03
C LEU A 53 -10.33 -14.20 -9.77
N ASN A 54 -10.32 -15.52 -9.94
CA ASN A 54 -10.06 -16.46 -8.84
C ASN A 54 -8.93 -17.45 -9.16
N ASN A 55 -7.91 -17.49 -8.31
CA ASN A 55 -6.76 -18.41 -8.43
C ASN A 55 -5.98 -18.28 -9.75
N ASN A 56 -5.73 -17.07 -10.26
CA ASN A 56 -5.01 -16.85 -11.51
C ASN A 56 -3.62 -16.24 -11.28
N SER A 57 -2.75 -16.41 -12.27
CA SER A 57 -1.48 -15.68 -12.37
C SER A 57 -1.51 -14.75 -13.58
N LEU A 58 -1.20 -13.47 -13.37
CA LEU A 58 -1.18 -12.46 -14.43
C LEU A 58 0.17 -11.76 -14.46
N ILE A 59 0.72 -11.63 -15.67
CA ILE A 59 1.85 -10.76 -15.98
C ILE A 59 1.34 -9.76 -17.03
N LEU A 60 1.42 -8.47 -16.73
CA LEU A 60 0.92 -7.40 -17.59
C LEU A 60 2.00 -6.34 -17.81
N ASP A 61 2.21 -5.94 -19.05
CA ASP A 61 3.14 -4.86 -19.42
C ASP A 61 2.43 -3.82 -20.30
N TYR A 62 2.70 -2.53 -20.07
CA TYR A 62 2.10 -1.39 -20.78
C TYR A 62 0.56 -1.41 -20.82
N VAL A 63 -0.09 -1.63 -19.67
CA VAL A 63 -1.55 -1.80 -19.56
C VAL A 63 -2.27 -0.76 -18.69
N ASN A 64 -3.55 -0.52 -18.99
CA ASN A 64 -4.46 0.26 -18.13
C ASN A 64 -5.65 -0.60 -17.66
N PRO A 65 -5.45 -1.56 -16.74
CA PRO A 65 -6.50 -2.50 -16.39
C PRO A 65 -7.41 -1.95 -15.30
N LEU A 66 -8.70 -2.18 -15.46
CA LEU A 66 -9.69 -1.99 -14.41
C LEU A 66 -10.14 -3.36 -13.90
N PHE A 67 -9.85 -3.63 -12.64
CA PHE A 67 -10.11 -4.90 -11.99
C PHE A 67 -11.20 -4.78 -10.93
N TYR A 68 -12.18 -5.68 -11.00
CA TYR A 68 -13.19 -5.87 -9.97
C TYR A 68 -13.18 -7.29 -9.44
N GLY A 69 -12.90 -7.45 -8.14
CA GLY A 69 -12.99 -8.72 -7.44
C GLY A 69 -11.90 -9.71 -7.84
N LEU A 70 -10.76 -9.61 -7.16
CA LEU A 70 -9.65 -10.55 -7.28
C LEU A 70 -9.50 -11.35 -5.98
N ASN A 71 -9.53 -12.67 -6.10
CA ASN A 71 -9.33 -13.59 -4.99
C ASN A 71 -8.22 -14.61 -5.28
N ASN A 72 -7.24 -14.73 -4.37
CA ASN A 72 -6.15 -15.71 -4.45
C ASN A 72 -5.30 -15.65 -5.74
N ASN A 73 -5.03 -14.46 -6.28
CA ASN A 73 -4.26 -14.29 -7.51
C ASN A 73 -2.84 -13.79 -7.23
N SER A 74 -1.95 -14.04 -8.20
CA SER A 74 -0.64 -13.39 -8.28
C SER A 74 -0.60 -12.45 -9.49
N LEU A 75 -0.14 -11.23 -9.26
CA LEU A 75 -0.12 -10.17 -10.27
C LEU A 75 1.26 -9.52 -10.30
N ILE A 76 1.85 -9.46 -11.49
CA ILE A 76 3.05 -8.67 -11.80
C ILE A 76 2.65 -7.68 -12.88
N LEU A 77 2.81 -6.38 -12.61
CA LEU A 77 2.49 -5.33 -13.57
C LEU A 77 3.65 -4.34 -13.69
N ASP A 78 3.99 -3.99 -14.92
CA ASP A 78 5.03 -3.00 -15.26
C ASP A 78 4.49 -1.94 -16.22
N TYR A 79 4.83 -0.67 -15.99
CA TYR A 79 4.35 0.49 -16.75
C TYR A 79 2.82 0.60 -16.87
N VAL A 80 2.12 0.57 -15.73
CA VAL A 80 0.65 0.45 -15.72
C VAL A 80 -0.08 1.57 -14.97
N ASN A 81 -1.36 1.78 -15.29
CA ASN A 81 -2.28 2.58 -14.45
C ASN A 81 -3.49 1.75 -14.00
N PRO A 82 -3.33 0.83 -13.02
CA PRO A 82 -4.38 -0.09 -12.64
C PRO A 82 -5.35 0.57 -11.66
N LEU A 83 -6.62 0.23 -11.83
CA LEU A 83 -7.67 0.52 -10.87
C LEU A 83 -8.15 -0.80 -10.26
N PHE A 84 -7.94 -0.99 -8.97
CA PHE A 84 -8.32 -2.20 -8.25
C PHE A 84 -9.49 -1.95 -7.30
N TYR A 85 -10.55 -2.74 -7.45
CA TYR A 85 -11.69 -2.77 -6.54
C TYR A 85 -11.86 -4.18 -5.96
N GLY A 86 -11.49 -4.34 -4.69
CA GLY A 86 -11.64 -5.57 -3.91
C GLY A 86 -10.59 -6.62 -4.24
N LEU A 87 -9.50 -6.66 -3.47
CA LEU A 87 -8.50 -7.73 -3.50
C LEU A 87 -8.53 -8.52 -2.17
N ASN A 88 -8.65 -9.83 -2.26
CA ASN A 88 -8.55 -10.74 -1.12
C ASN A 88 -7.51 -11.84 -1.37
N ASN A 89 -6.55 -11.99 -0.44
CA ASN A 89 -5.51 -13.03 -0.47
C ASN A 89 -4.63 -13.04 -1.75
N ASN A 90 -4.30 -11.87 -2.30
CA ASN A 90 -3.48 -11.75 -3.51
C ASN A 90 -2.05 -11.32 -3.17
N SER A 91 -1.14 -11.59 -4.11
CA SER A 91 0.20 -10.99 -4.15
C SER A 91 0.30 -10.08 -5.36
N LEU A 92 0.75 -8.83 -5.14
CA LEU A 92 0.95 -7.85 -6.20
C LEU A 92 2.38 -7.30 -6.17
N THR A 93 3.00 -7.29 -7.33
CA THR A 93 4.25 -6.56 -7.61
C THR A 93 3.95 -5.56 -8.72
N LEU A 94 4.16 -4.28 -8.44
CA LEU A 94 3.87 -3.17 -9.34
C LEU A 94 5.12 -2.30 -9.50
N ASP A 95 5.56 -2.06 -10.73
CA ASP A 95 6.68 -1.17 -11.05
C ASP A 95 6.24 -0.07 -12.05
N TYR A 96 6.71 1.17 -11.84
CA TYR A 96 6.34 2.37 -12.61
C TYR A 96 4.83 2.60 -12.76
N VAL A 97 4.14 2.79 -11.64
CA VAL A 97 2.66 2.74 -11.60
C VAL A 97 2.01 4.01 -11.05
N ASN A 98 0.88 4.40 -11.65
CA ASN A 98 -0.11 5.25 -10.96
C ASN A 98 -1.36 4.42 -10.65
N SER A 99 -1.57 4.09 -9.38
CA SER A 99 -2.62 3.14 -8.97
C SER A 99 -3.67 3.75 -8.05
N LEU A 100 -4.92 3.31 -8.25
CA LEU A 100 -5.99 3.47 -7.28
C LEU A 100 -6.39 2.10 -6.77
N ILE A 101 -6.34 1.93 -5.46
CA ILE A 101 -6.64 0.65 -4.82
C ILE A 101 -7.72 0.85 -3.78
N HIS A 102 -8.83 0.14 -3.93
CA HIS A 102 -9.94 0.12 -2.98
C HIS A 102 -10.18 -1.28 -2.45
N GLY A 103 -10.01 -1.44 -1.13
CA GLY A 103 -10.33 -2.64 -0.37
C GLY A 103 -9.31 -3.75 -0.58
N LEU A 104 -8.32 -3.85 0.31
CA LEU A 104 -7.39 -4.98 0.38
C LEU A 104 -7.53 -5.71 1.70
N ASN A 105 -7.72 -7.02 1.61
CA ASN A 105 -7.72 -7.91 2.75
C ASN A 105 -6.72 -9.07 2.57
N ASN A 106 -5.80 -9.25 3.51
CA ASN A 106 -4.83 -10.35 3.53
C ASN A 106 -3.90 -10.43 2.30
N ASN A 107 -3.44 -9.31 1.76
CA ASN A 107 -2.58 -9.26 0.58
C ASN A 107 -1.13 -8.90 0.92
N SER A 108 -0.23 -9.23 0.01
CA SER A 108 1.14 -8.72 -0.03
C SER A 108 1.33 -7.80 -1.24
N LEU A 109 1.83 -6.59 -1.01
CA LEU A 109 2.10 -5.61 -2.06
C LEU A 109 3.55 -5.16 -2.01
N ILE A 110 4.19 -5.15 -3.18
CA ILE A 110 5.49 -4.53 -3.42
C ILE A 110 5.28 -3.51 -4.53
N LEU A 111 5.48 -2.22 -4.23
CA LEU A 111 5.33 -1.13 -5.20
C LEU A 111 6.66 -0.36 -5.30
N ASP A 112 7.14 -0.16 -6.52
CA ASP A 112 8.32 0.67 -6.83
C ASP A 112 7.97 1.77 -7.84
N TYR A 113 8.50 2.98 -7.65
CA TYR A 113 8.22 4.18 -8.44
C TYR A 113 6.73 4.49 -8.63
N VAL A 114 5.99 4.60 -7.52
CA VAL A 114 4.53 4.66 -7.56
C VAL A 114 3.93 5.98 -7.08
N ASN A 115 2.90 6.44 -7.78
CA ASN A 115 1.91 7.35 -7.21
C ASN A 115 0.65 6.55 -6.87
N SER A 116 0.26 6.48 -5.60
CA SER A 116 -0.85 5.62 -5.17
C SER A 116 -1.85 6.32 -4.29
N LEU A 117 -3.13 6.00 -4.52
CA LEU A 117 -4.22 6.26 -3.58
C LEU A 117 -4.79 4.92 -3.14
N ILE A 118 -4.67 4.63 -1.84
CA ILE A 118 -5.06 3.36 -1.26
C ILE A 118 -6.13 3.57 -0.18
N HIS A 119 -7.24 2.84 -0.32
CA HIS A 119 -8.37 2.88 0.59
C HIS A 119 -8.64 1.50 1.19
N GLY A 120 -8.65 1.41 2.53
CA GLY A 120 -9.15 0.26 3.27
C GLY A 120 -8.24 -0.96 3.17
N LEU A 121 -7.18 -0.98 3.98
CA LEU A 121 -6.27 -2.12 4.11
C LEU A 121 -6.46 -2.82 5.44
N ASN A 122 -6.72 -4.11 5.38
CA ASN A 122 -6.81 -4.98 6.55
C ASN A 122 -5.88 -6.21 6.41
N ASN A 123 -5.03 -6.43 7.42
CA ASN A 123 -4.13 -7.59 7.51
C ASN A 123 -3.17 -7.78 6.31
N ASN A 124 -2.64 -6.70 5.75
CA ASN A 124 -1.73 -6.73 4.60
C ASN A 124 -0.28 -6.47 5.00
N SER A 125 0.64 -6.86 4.12
CA SER A 125 2.03 -6.42 4.13
C SER A 125 2.32 -5.55 2.92
N LEU A 126 2.92 -4.38 3.12
CA LEU A 126 3.28 -3.45 2.06
C LEU A 126 4.76 -3.08 2.13
N ILE A 127 5.42 -3.13 0.99
CA ILE A 127 6.75 -2.56 0.76
C ILE A 127 6.60 -1.52 -0.35
N LEU A 128 7.02 -0.29 -0.09
CA LEU A 128 6.88 0.85 -0.97
C LEU A 128 8.22 1.57 -1.10
N ASP A 129 8.73 1.70 -2.31
CA ASP A 129 9.96 2.45 -2.62
C ASP A 129 9.69 3.56 -3.66
N TYR A 130 10.29 4.73 -3.47
CA TYR A 130 10.09 5.94 -4.30
C TYR A 130 8.62 6.32 -4.53
N VAL A 131 7.85 6.45 -3.44
CA VAL A 131 6.39 6.59 -3.53
C VAL A 131 5.88 7.96 -3.14
N ASN A 132 4.90 8.47 -3.89
CA ASN A 132 3.96 9.48 -3.41
C ASN A 132 2.63 8.80 -3.10
N SER A 133 2.24 8.72 -1.83
CA SER A 133 1.07 7.94 -1.41
C SER A 133 0.07 8.71 -0.57
N ARG A 134 -1.20 8.40 -0.79
CA ARG A 134 -2.30 8.72 0.12
C ARG A 134 -2.91 7.41 0.60
N ILE A 135 -2.85 7.17 1.90
CA ILE A 135 -3.34 5.93 2.50
C ILE A 135 -4.43 6.26 3.53
N HIS A 136 -5.58 5.63 3.36
CA HIS A 136 -6.72 5.80 4.24
C HIS A 136 -7.18 4.46 4.82
N GLY A 137 -7.18 4.35 6.14
CA GLY A 137 -7.73 3.22 6.89
C GLY A 137 -6.86 1.97 6.80
N LEU A 138 -5.86 1.89 7.68
CA LEU A 138 -4.99 0.72 7.85
C LEU A 138 -5.29 0.03 9.18
N ASN A 139 -5.66 -1.24 9.13
CA ASN A 139 -5.83 -2.08 10.31
C ASN A 139 -4.98 -3.36 10.25
N ASN A 140 -4.17 -3.61 11.28
CA ASN A 140 -3.34 -4.82 11.42
C ASN A 140 -2.35 -5.08 10.27
N ASN A 141 -1.71 -4.05 9.72
CA ASN A 141 -0.78 -4.16 8.60
C ASN A 141 0.67 -3.98 9.03
N SER A 142 1.59 -4.48 8.22
CA SER A 142 3.02 -4.15 8.24
C SER A 142 3.38 -3.31 7.01
N LEU A 143 4.07 -2.20 7.22
CA LEU A 143 4.48 -1.28 6.17
C LEU A 143 5.97 -0.98 6.28
N ILE A 144 6.68 -1.07 5.15
CA ILE A 144 8.05 -0.59 4.98
C ILE A 144 8.03 0.42 3.84
N LEU A 145 8.45 1.66 4.14
CA LEU A 145 8.43 2.79 3.21
C LEU A 145 9.84 3.37 3.09
N ASP A 146 10.36 3.52 1.87
CA ASP A 146 11.62 4.21 1.59
C ASP A 146 11.43 5.30 0.53
N TYR A 147 12.10 6.44 0.70
CA TYR A 147 12.00 7.62 -0.17
C TYR A 147 10.56 8.08 -0.46
N VAL A 148 9.76 8.24 0.59
CA VAL A 148 8.32 8.48 0.46
C VAL A 148 7.88 9.91 0.80
N ASN A 149 6.94 10.44 0.03
CA ASN A 149 6.04 11.50 0.49
C ASN A 149 4.66 10.90 0.76
N SER A 150 4.20 10.93 2.01
CA SER A 150 2.95 10.25 2.39
C SER A 150 1.99 11.09 3.22
N LEU A 151 0.71 10.89 2.92
CA LEU A 151 -0.40 11.30 3.77
C LEU A 151 -1.13 10.05 4.26
N ILE A 152 -1.12 9.81 5.57
CA ILE A 152 -1.66 8.61 6.17
C ILE A 152 -2.75 8.97 7.18
N HIS A 153 -3.95 8.44 6.96
CA HIS A 153 -5.10 8.62 7.84
C HIS A 153 -5.58 7.30 8.42
N GLY A 154 -5.72 7.24 9.74
CA GLY A 154 -6.36 6.15 10.45
C GLY A 154 -5.52 4.88 10.46
N LEU A 155 -4.53 4.83 11.35
CA LEU A 155 -3.70 3.66 11.61
C LEU A 155 -4.12 2.99 12.91
N ASN A 156 -4.55 1.73 12.85
CA ASN A 156 -4.82 0.91 14.03
C ASN A 156 -4.02 -0.42 14.01
N ARG A 157 -3.23 -0.68 15.06
CA ARG A 157 -2.49 -1.94 15.25
C ARG A 157 -1.52 -2.29 14.12
N ASN A 158 -0.86 -1.29 13.55
CA ASN A 158 0.10 -1.49 12.48
C ASN A 158 1.55 -1.39 12.99
N SER A 159 2.45 -1.98 12.22
CA SER A 159 3.88 -1.72 12.33
C SER A 159 4.35 -0.98 11.08
N LEU A 160 5.14 0.07 11.28
CA LEU A 160 5.61 0.94 10.22
C LEU A 160 7.11 1.22 10.40
N ILE A 161 7.88 0.97 9.35
CA ILE A 161 9.28 1.36 9.23
C ILE A 161 9.37 2.35 8.07
N MET A 162 9.99 3.51 8.31
CA MET A 162 10.18 4.53 7.27
C MET A 162 11.59 5.09 7.29
N ASP A 163 12.17 5.27 6.10
CA ASP A 163 13.45 5.95 5.90
C ASP A 163 13.32 7.02 4.79
N TYR A 164 14.01 8.15 4.95
CA TYR A 164 14.00 9.29 4.03
C TYR A 164 12.60 9.81 3.64
N VAL A 165 11.76 10.05 4.64
CA VAL A 165 10.32 10.37 4.42
C VAL A 165 9.94 11.80 4.78
N ASN A 166 9.02 12.38 4.00
CA ASN A 166 8.16 13.47 4.45
C ASN A 166 6.75 12.92 4.65
N SER A 167 6.24 13.00 5.87
CA SER A 167 4.96 12.34 6.21
C SER A 167 4.03 13.19 7.06
N LEU A 168 2.74 13.03 6.78
CA LEU A 168 1.65 13.59 7.57
C LEU A 168 0.74 12.47 8.04
N PHE A 169 0.61 12.32 9.35
CA PHE A 169 -0.20 11.31 10.00
C PHE A 169 -1.38 11.90 10.76
N TYR A 170 -2.54 11.27 10.59
CA TYR A 170 -3.75 11.55 11.36
C TYR A 170 -4.31 10.27 11.99
N GLY A 171 -4.42 10.27 13.32
CA GLY A 171 -5.10 9.22 14.07
C GLY A 171 -4.35 7.89 14.05
N LEU A 172 -3.43 7.74 15.00
CA LEU A 172 -2.66 6.51 15.23
C LEU A 172 -3.03 5.89 16.58
N ASN A 173 -3.49 4.64 16.56
CA ASN A 173 -3.82 3.87 17.75
C ASN A 173 -3.12 2.50 17.80
N ASN A 174 -2.39 2.22 18.88
CA ASN A 174 -1.71 0.93 19.11
C ASN A 174 -0.71 0.52 18.03
N ASN A 175 0.05 1.46 17.47
CA ASN A 175 1.03 1.19 16.41
C ASN A 175 2.47 1.20 16.93
N SER A 176 3.36 0.53 16.19
CA SER A 176 4.81 0.65 16.34
C SER A 176 5.42 1.35 15.13
N LEU A 177 6.18 2.41 15.36
CA LEU A 177 6.81 3.22 14.32
C LEU A 177 8.32 3.28 14.55
N ILE A 178 9.10 3.04 13.50
CA ILE A 178 10.55 3.29 13.44
C ILE A 178 10.78 4.23 12.28
N LEU A 179 11.30 5.43 12.54
CA LEU A 179 11.50 6.46 11.53
C LEU A 179 12.95 6.97 11.58
N ASP A 180 13.61 7.01 10.43
CA ASP A 180 14.95 7.58 10.26
C ASP A 180 14.97 8.62 9.13
N TYR A 181 15.73 9.71 9.30
CA TYR A 181 15.82 10.83 8.34
C TYR A 181 14.48 11.40 7.87
N VAL A 182 13.55 11.61 8.81
CA VAL A 182 12.14 12.00 8.51
C VAL A 182 11.80 13.41 8.98
N ASN A 183 11.07 14.16 8.15
CA ASN A 183 10.22 15.27 8.63
C ASN A 183 8.78 14.80 8.71
N SER A 184 8.19 14.85 9.90
CA SER A 184 6.87 14.28 10.13
C SER A 184 5.97 15.19 10.94
N LEU A 185 4.69 15.19 10.60
CA LEU A 185 3.65 15.86 11.35
C LEU A 185 2.63 14.83 11.81
N PHE A 186 2.40 14.77 13.11
CA PHE A 186 1.52 13.81 13.77
C PHE A 186 0.36 14.50 14.46
N TYR A 187 -0.86 14.07 14.13
CA TYR A 187 -2.08 14.46 14.82
C TYR A 187 -2.73 13.24 15.47
N GLY A 188 -2.76 13.21 16.80
CA GLY A 188 -3.44 12.21 17.60
C GLY A 188 -2.75 10.85 17.58
N LEU A 189 -1.90 10.62 18.58
CA LEU A 189 -1.26 9.34 18.86
C LEU A 189 -1.74 8.80 20.21
N ASN A 190 -2.33 7.62 20.21
CA ASN A 190 -2.75 6.90 21.41
C ASN A 190 -2.12 5.50 21.50
N ASN A 191 -1.48 5.18 22.62
CA ASN A 191 -0.90 3.86 22.90
C ASN A 191 0.14 3.37 21.86
N ASN A 192 0.93 4.26 21.28
CA ASN A 192 1.94 3.90 20.27
C ASN A 192 3.34 3.82 20.88
N SER A 193 4.21 3.06 20.22
CA SER A 193 5.66 3.08 20.47
C SER A 193 6.38 3.68 19.26
N LEU A 194 7.20 4.71 19.48
CA LEU A 194 7.94 5.40 18.43
C LEU A 194 9.44 5.33 18.73
N ILE A 195 10.22 4.99 17.72
CA ILE A 195 11.68 5.15 17.70
C ILE A 195 11.99 6.10 16.55
N LEU A 196 12.59 7.24 16.86
CA LEU A 196 12.89 8.27 15.88
C LEU A 196 14.38 8.64 15.96
N ASP A 197 15.06 8.62 14.82
CA ASP A 197 16.46 9.05 14.69
C ASP A 197 16.61 10.07 13.55
N TYR A 198 17.42 11.11 13.73
CA TYR A 198 17.64 12.18 12.74
C TYR A 198 16.36 12.81 12.17
N VAL A 199 15.40 13.12 13.04
CA VAL A 199 14.07 13.62 12.62
C VAL A 199 13.75 15.04 13.09
N ASN A 200 12.82 15.68 12.37
CA ASN A 200 12.14 16.91 12.82
C ASN A 200 10.62 16.70 12.96
N PRO A 201 10.13 16.04 14.02
CA PRO A 201 8.74 15.73 14.18
C PRO A 201 7.98 16.87 14.87
N LEU A 202 6.76 17.09 14.43
CA LEU A 202 5.80 17.96 15.10
C LEU A 202 4.60 17.13 15.56
N PHE A 203 4.34 17.16 16.86
CA PHE A 203 3.31 16.35 17.50
C PHE A 203 2.16 17.21 18.04
N TYR A 204 0.94 16.83 17.69
CA TYR A 204 -0.30 17.33 18.29
C TYR A 204 -1.08 16.18 18.92
N GLY A 205 -1.03 16.10 20.25
CA GLY A 205 -1.79 15.12 21.04
C GLY A 205 -1.09 13.76 21.11
N LEU A 206 -0.38 13.54 22.21
CA LEU A 206 0.24 12.28 22.59
C LEU A 206 -0.40 11.76 23.89
N ASN A 207 -1.03 10.59 23.84
CA ASN A 207 -1.60 9.91 25.00
C ASN A 207 -1.07 8.47 25.16
N ASN A 208 -0.51 8.14 26.32
CA ASN A 208 -0.01 6.80 26.67
C ASN A 208 1.01 6.21 25.67
N ASN A 209 1.86 7.03 25.07
CA ASN A 209 2.87 6.57 24.12
C ASN A 209 4.24 6.39 24.79
N SER A 210 5.08 5.54 24.19
CA SER A 210 6.51 5.49 24.46
C SER A 210 7.28 6.06 23.29
N LEU A 211 8.21 6.97 23.55
CA LEU A 211 9.07 7.58 22.53
C LEU A 211 10.55 7.41 22.90
N ILE A 212 11.33 6.96 21.94
CA ILE A 212 12.80 6.96 21.96
C ILE A 212 13.25 7.92 20.85
N LEU A 213 13.99 8.95 21.22
CA LEU A 213 14.38 10.05 20.34
C LEU A 213 15.91 10.20 20.34
N GLY A 214 16.52 10.05 19.16
CA GLY A 214 17.94 10.34 18.89
C GLY A 214 18.08 11.46 17.85
N TYR A 215 18.94 12.45 18.09
CA TYR A 215 19.22 13.52 17.12
C TYR A 215 17.96 14.23 16.59
N VAL A 216 17.08 14.62 17.49
CA VAL A 216 15.74 15.14 17.15
C VAL A 216 15.61 16.63 17.43
N ASN A 217 14.99 17.37 16.50
CA ASN A 217 14.45 18.70 16.77
C ASN A 217 12.91 18.67 16.72
N SER A 218 12.24 18.69 17.87
CA SER A 218 10.78 18.48 17.93
C SER A 218 9.99 19.62 18.55
N LEU A 219 8.74 19.73 18.12
CA LEU A 219 7.72 20.55 18.74
C LEU A 219 6.56 19.65 19.18
N ILE A 220 6.22 19.69 20.47
CA ILE A 220 5.22 18.80 21.05
C ILE A 220 4.13 19.61 21.75
N HIS A 221 2.89 19.48 21.26
CA HIS A 221 1.68 20.04 21.85
C HIS A 221 0.80 18.93 22.42
N GLY A 222 0.57 18.95 23.74
CA GLY A 222 -0.30 17.99 24.41
C GLY A 222 0.39 16.65 24.66
N LEU A 223 0.86 16.45 25.89
CA LEU A 223 1.44 15.21 26.40
C LEU A 223 0.60 14.72 27.59
N ASN A 224 0.14 13.48 27.54
CA ASN A 224 -0.52 12.81 28.66
C ASN A 224 0.02 11.38 28.84
N ARG A 225 0.58 11.08 30.02
CA ARG A 225 1.07 9.74 30.41
C ARG A 225 2.04 9.10 29.41
N ASN A 226 2.90 9.88 28.79
CA ASN A 226 3.91 9.36 27.87
C ASN A 226 5.24 9.09 28.59
N SER A 227 5.98 8.10 28.11
CA SER A 227 7.38 7.88 28.49
C SER A 227 8.31 8.38 27.38
N LEU A 228 9.39 9.05 27.77
CA LEU A 228 10.34 9.69 26.87
C LEU A 228 11.76 9.28 27.23
N ILE A 229 12.51 8.78 26.24
CA ILE A 229 13.96 8.61 26.29
C ILE A 229 14.53 9.50 25.19
N MET A 230 15.49 10.36 25.54
CA MET A 230 16.04 11.37 24.64
C MET A 230 17.55 11.39 24.69
N ASP A 231 18.19 11.42 23.52
CA ASP A 231 19.62 11.68 23.35
C ASP A 231 19.83 12.67 22.18
N TYR A 232 20.66 13.70 22.40
CA TYR A 232 20.87 14.80 21.43
C TYR A 232 19.58 15.45 20.90
N VAL A 233 18.67 15.80 21.81
CA VAL A 233 17.35 16.34 21.45
C VAL A 233 17.23 17.84 21.76
N ASN A 234 16.77 18.62 20.79
CA ASN A 234 16.25 19.97 21.00
C ASN A 234 14.71 19.93 20.91
N SER A 235 13.99 20.12 22.01
CA SER A 235 12.53 19.98 22.00
C SER A 235 11.81 21.07 22.79
N LEU A 236 10.72 21.56 22.20
CA LEU A 236 9.81 22.49 22.85
C LEU A 236 8.49 21.79 23.19
N PHE A 237 8.11 21.85 24.47
CA PHE A 237 6.93 21.18 25.01
C PHE A 237 5.86 22.18 25.45
N TYR A 238 4.66 22.05 24.90
CA TYR A 238 3.45 22.72 25.33
C TYR A 238 2.52 21.73 26.03
N ILE A 239 2.73 21.56 27.34
CA ILE A 239 2.00 20.62 28.19
C ILE A 239 0.74 21.30 28.71
N TRP A 240 -0.42 20.67 28.51
CA TRP A 240 -1.67 21.09 29.14
C TRP A 240 -1.85 20.26 30.41
N THR A 241 -1.62 20.88 31.56
CA THR A 241 -1.93 20.27 32.86
C THR A 241 -3.44 20.39 33.13
N GLN A 242 -4.16 19.28 33.20
CA GLN A 242 -5.47 19.18 33.86
C GLN A 242 -5.39 18.13 34.96
#